data_AF-A0AAF0RK48-F1
#
_entry.id   AF-A0AAF0RK48-F1
#
_cell.length_a   1.000
_cell.length_b   1.000
_cell.length_c   1.000
_cell.angle_alpha   90.00
_cell.angle_beta   90.00
_cell.angle_gamma   90.00
#
_symmetry.space_group_name_H-M   'P 1'
#
loop_
_entity.id
_entity.type
_entity.pdbx_description
1 polymer ?
#
loop_
_entity_poly.entity_id
_entity_poly.type
_entity_poly.pdbx_seq_one_letter_code
_entity_poly.pdbx_strand_id
1 'polypeptide(L)'
;MAATRDAILTAAEQLFGEYGIAHVSGRQIGEAAGQGNTAAVGYHFGGKADLIRAILARHQHAINALRLAELQRVEGRNDIRDWIACFVRPTTTHLESLGSPTWYGRFSAQVATDPAWADIAMDEAREAPGLMRIAHGIQRCLPDLPAPVRVERMTMGRILLTQVIAEHERALERGGARIWANWSAVADSLIDVVSSLWMAEAVTSPRAAGQSPS
;
A
#
# COMPACT_ATOMS: atom_id res chain seq x y z
N MET A 1 -16.47 -25.39 1.22
CA MET A 1 -15.33 -24.89 2.03
C MET A 1 -14.70 -23.63 1.43
N ALA A 2 -14.43 -23.57 0.12
CA ALA A 2 -13.92 -22.35 -0.53
C ALA A 2 -14.82 -21.12 -0.32
N ALA A 3 -16.14 -21.26 -0.50
CA ALA A 3 -17.10 -20.16 -0.28
C ALA A 3 -17.07 -19.60 1.15
N THR A 4 -16.94 -20.46 2.17
CA THR A 4 -16.80 -20.03 3.58
C THR A 4 -15.50 -19.28 3.82
N ARG A 5 -14.40 -19.78 3.25
CA ARG A 5 -13.08 -19.15 3.35
C ARG A 5 -13.11 -17.75 2.71
N ASP A 6 -13.72 -17.60 1.54
CA ASP A 6 -13.85 -16.33 0.84
C ASP A 6 -14.76 -15.35 1.58
N ALA A 7 -15.88 -15.82 2.14
CA ALA A 7 -16.75 -14.99 2.97
C ALA A 7 -16.00 -14.43 4.19
N ILE A 8 -15.18 -15.25 4.85
CA ILE A 8 -14.33 -14.81 5.97
C ILE A 8 -13.30 -13.78 5.51
N LEU A 9 -12.63 -13.99 4.37
CA LEU A 9 -11.65 -13.02 3.85
C LEU A 9 -12.29 -11.66 3.54
N THR A 10 -13.45 -11.67 2.88
CA THR A 10 -14.17 -10.44 2.52
C THR A 10 -14.66 -9.71 3.76
N ALA A 11 -15.26 -10.42 4.73
CA ALA A 11 -15.70 -9.81 5.98
C ALA A 11 -14.51 -9.25 6.79
N ALA A 12 -13.39 -9.99 6.84
CA ALA A 12 -12.20 -9.54 7.55
C ALA A 12 -11.56 -8.30 6.91
N GLU A 13 -11.41 -8.27 5.59
CA GLU A 13 -10.89 -7.10 4.86
C GLU A 13 -11.73 -5.87 5.13
N GLN A 14 -13.06 -5.99 5.02
CA GLN A 14 -13.98 -4.90 5.31
C GLN A 14 -13.83 -4.39 6.75
N LEU A 15 -13.96 -5.29 7.74
CA LEU A 15 -13.89 -4.91 9.14
C LEU A 15 -12.53 -4.30 9.51
N PHE A 16 -11.42 -4.85 9.00
CA PHE A 16 -10.09 -4.30 9.25
C PHE A 16 -9.90 -2.94 8.58
N GLY A 17 -10.43 -2.74 7.36
CA GLY A 17 -10.38 -1.46 6.67
C GLY A 17 -11.22 -0.37 7.34
N GLU A 18 -12.39 -0.72 7.89
CA GLU A 18 -13.30 0.22 8.55
C GLU A 18 -12.88 0.54 9.99
N TYR A 19 -12.59 -0.48 10.78
CA TYR A 19 -12.43 -0.37 12.23
C TYR A 19 -10.98 -0.51 12.71
N GLY A 20 -10.06 -0.86 11.81
CA GLY A 20 -8.66 -1.11 12.15
C GLY A 20 -8.41 -2.51 12.71
N ILE A 21 -7.21 -3.03 12.46
CA ILE A 21 -6.87 -4.42 12.78
C ILE A 21 -6.94 -4.70 14.29
N ALA A 22 -6.49 -3.76 15.12
CA ALA A 22 -6.48 -3.93 16.57
C ALA A 22 -7.88 -4.12 17.18
N HIS A 23 -8.92 -3.55 16.57
CA HIS A 23 -10.27 -3.50 17.14
C HIS A 23 -11.21 -4.62 16.68
N VAL A 24 -10.77 -5.46 15.75
CA VAL A 24 -11.61 -6.51 15.14
C VAL A 24 -11.23 -7.89 15.66
N SER A 25 -12.18 -8.61 16.23
CA SER A 25 -12.03 -9.98 16.74
C SER A 25 -12.41 -11.04 15.71
N GLY A 26 -11.90 -12.27 15.88
CA GLY A 26 -12.32 -13.42 15.05
C GLY A 26 -13.82 -13.72 15.15
N ARG A 27 -14.43 -13.41 16.30
CA ARG A 27 -15.89 -13.51 16.49
C ARG A 27 -16.64 -12.53 15.59
N GLN A 28 -16.28 -11.25 15.60
CA GLN A 28 -16.91 -10.23 14.74
C GLN A 28 -16.78 -10.61 13.26
N ILE A 29 -15.62 -11.12 12.85
CA ILE A 29 -15.39 -11.61 11.48
C ILE A 29 -16.30 -12.80 11.16
N GLY A 30 -16.40 -13.79 12.06
CA GLY A 30 -17.27 -14.94 11.88
C GLY A 30 -18.74 -14.54 11.74
N GLU A 31 -19.23 -13.67 12.63
CA GLU A 31 -20.59 -13.14 12.60
C GLU A 31 -20.87 -12.39 11.28
N ALA A 32 -19.97 -11.50 10.86
CA ALA A 32 -20.10 -10.76 9.60
C ALA A 32 -20.02 -11.68 8.35
N ALA A 33 -19.27 -12.78 8.43
CA ALA A 33 -19.19 -13.79 7.38
C ALA A 33 -20.37 -14.79 7.41
N GLY A 34 -21.39 -14.57 8.24
CA GLY A 34 -22.55 -15.46 8.39
C GLY A 34 -22.22 -16.81 9.02
N GLN A 35 -21.11 -16.90 9.75
CA GLN A 35 -20.67 -18.11 10.44
C GLN A 35 -21.17 -18.10 11.88
N GLY A 36 -22.09 -19.02 12.21
CA GLY A 36 -22.59 -19.18 13.58
C GLY A 36 -21.56 -19.75 14.58
N ASN A 37 -20.37 -20.15 14.11
CA ASN A 37 -19.30 -20.70 14.94
C ASN A 37 -18.10 -19.74 14.95
N THR A 38 -17.78 -19.21 16.13
CA THR A 38 -16.64 -18.31 16.37
C THR A 38 -15.28 -18.98 16.10
N ALA A 39 -15.22 -20.32 16.04
CA ALA A 39 -14.02 -21.06 15.70
C ALA A 39 -13.71 -21.09 14.19
N ALA A 40 -14.63 -20.65 13.32
CA ALA A 40 -14.45 -20.76 11.86
C ALA A 40 -13.19 -20.03 11.36
N VAL A 41 -12.91 -18.84 11.90
CA VAL A 41 -11.70 -18.07 11.55
C VAL A 41 -10.43 -18.83 11.97
N GLY A 42 -10.39 -19.35 13.19
CA GLY A 42 -9.25 -20.13 13.69
C GLY A 42 -9.05 -21.44 12.91
N TYR A 43 -10.14 -22.12 12.57
CA TYR A 43 -10.11 -23.36 11.78
C TYR A 43 -9.57 -23.15 10.37
N HIS A 44 -9.98 -22.07 9.68
CA HIS A 44 -9.61 -21.83 8.29
C HIS A 44 -8.25 -21.14 8.11
N PHE A 45 -7.84 -20.32 9.07
CA PHE A 45 -6.66 -19.48 8.92
C PHE A 45 -5.61 -19.68 10.02
N GLY A 46 -5.88 -20.38 11.12
CA GLY A 46 -4.90 -20.55 12.20
C GLY A 46 -4.68 -19.30 13.08
N GLY A 47 -5.04 -18.10 12.59
CA GLY A 47 -5.02 -16.88 13.39
C GLY A 47 -5.16 -15.60 12.58
N LYS A 48 -5.04 -14.46 13.27
CA LYS A 48 -5.17 -13.12 12.67
C LYS A 48 -4.03 -12.82 11.70
N ALA A 49 -2.79 -13.21 12.03
CA ALA A 49 -1.62 -13.00 11.18
C ALA A 49 -1.76 -13.70 9.82
N ASP A 50 -2.16 -14.97 9.84
CA ASP A 50 -2.39 -15.76 8.62
C ASP A 50 -3.60 -15.29 7.82
N LEU A 51 -4.62 -14.77 8.49
CA LEU A 51 -5.75 -14.12 7.83
C LEU A 51 -5.31 -12.83 7.11
N ILE A 52 -4.51 -11.97 7.76
CA ILE A 52 -3.92 -10.77 7.15
C ILE A 52 -3.08 -11.15 5.93
N ARG A 53 -2.21 -12.17 6.09
CA ARG A 53 -1.38 -12.69 5.01
C ARG A 53 -2.22 -13.17 3.83
N ALA A 54 -3.29 -13.92 4.09
CA ALA A 54 -4.18 -14.42 3.05
C ALA A 54 -4.91 -13.31 2.29
N ILE A 55 -5.31 -12.22 2.97
CA ILE A 55 -5.91 -11.04 2.30
C ILE A 55 -4.86 -10.36 1.43
N LEU A 56 -3.66 -10.09 1.96
CA LEU A 56 -2.57 -9.48 1.18
C LEU A 56 -2.24 -10.30 -0.07
N ALA A 57 -2.01 -11.60 0.09
CA ALA A 57 -1.66 -12.51 -1.00
C ALA A 57 -2.73 -12.51 -2.11
N ARG A 58 -4.02 -12.50 -1.75
CA ARG A 58 -5.14 -12.44 -2.71
C ARG A 58 -5.03 -11.24 -3.65
N HIS A 59 -4.71 -10.06 -3.11
CA HIS A 59 -4.64 -8.83 -3.90
C HIS A 59 -3.28 -8.68 -4.59
N GLN A 60 -2.18 -9.05 -3.91
CA GLN A 60 -0.85 -8.97 -4.48
C GLN A 60 -0.67 -9.88 -5.68
N HIS A 61 -1.36 -11.04 -5.75
CA HIS A 61 -1.34 -11.88 -6.94
C HIS A 61 -1.85 -11.13 -8.18
N ALA A 62 -3.02 -10.49 -8.09
CA ALA A 62 -3.61 -9.71 -9.17
C ALA A 62 -2.78 -8.47 -9.52
N ILE A 63 -2.35 -7.71 -8.52
CA ILE A 63 -1.55 -6.50 -8.71
C ILE A 63 -0.18 -6.84 -9.31
N ASN A 64 0.46 -7.94 -8.90
CA ASN A 64 1.77 -8.33 -9.41
C ASN A 64 1.73 -8.72 -10.90
N ALA A 65 0.65 -9.34 -11.38
CA ALA A 65 0.46 -9.59 -12.80
C ALA A 65 0.45 -8.28 -13.61
N LEU A 66 -0.27 -7.27 -13.12
CA LEU A 66 -0.31 -5.93 -13.72
C LEU A 66 1.05 -5.22 -13.66
N ARG A 67 1.78 -5.33 -12.53
CA ARG A 67 3.14 -4.79 -12.37
C ARG A 67 4.11 -5.35 -13.40
N LEU A 68 4.09 -6.67 -13.62
CA LEU A 68 4.97 -7.32 -14.58
C LEU A 68 4.72 -6.84 -16.01
N ALA A 69 3.46 -6.57 -16.37
CA ALA A 69 3.12 -6.01 -17.67
C ALA A 69 3.63 -4.55 -17.84
N GLU A 70 3.50 -3.72 -16.80
CA GLU A 70 4.05 -2.35 -16.84
C GLU A 70 5.58 -2.34 -16.87
N LEU A 71 6.23 -3.23 -16.13
CA LEU A 71 7.69 -3.33 -16.06
C LEU A 71 8.35 -3.54 -17.44
N GLN A 72 7.71 -4.31 -18.32
CA GLN A 72 8.20 -4.52 -19.70
C GLN A 72 8.31 -3.21 -20.50
N ARG A 73 7.55 -2.17 -20.13
CA ARG A 73 7.55 -0.88 -20.84
C ARG A 73 8.63 0.09 -20.34
N VAL A 74 9.15 -0.14 -19.14
CA VAL A 74 10.10 0.76 -18.47
C VAL A 74 11.50 0.15 -18.35
N GLU A 75 11.70 -1.10 -18.76
CA GLU A 75 13.03 -1.72 -18.80
C GLU A 75 14.02 -0.85 -19.60
N GLY A 76 15.15 -0.51 -18.97
CA GLY A 76 16.19 0.35 -19.55
C GLY A 76 15.99 1.86 -19.34
N ARG A 77 14.86 2.28 -18.76
CA ARG A 77 14.62 3.70 -18.43
C ARG A 77 15.20 4.09 -17.07
N ASN A 78 15.62 5.34 -16.96
CA ASN A 78 16.20 5.92 -15.74
C ASN A 78 15.35 7.07 -15.16
N ASP A 79 14.05 7.14 -15.48
CA ASP A 79 13.14 8.12 -14.88
C ASP A 79 12.41 7.50 -13.68
N ILE A 80 12.53 8.13 -12.51
CA ILE A 80 11.83 7.70 -11.29
C ILE A 80 10.31 7.68 -11.47
N ARG A 81 9.75 8.56 -12.31
CA ARG A 81 8.31 8.64 -12.58
C ARG A 81 7.80 7.36 -13.23
N ASP A 82 8.56 6.83 -14.17
CA ASP A 82 8.24 5.57 -14.87
C ASP A 82 8.23 4.38 -13.89
N TRP A 83 9.20 4.33 -12.97
CA TRP A 83 9.25 3.30 -11.94
C TRP A 83 8.14 3.43 -10.89
N ILE A 84 7.82 4.65 -10.45
CA ILE A 84 6.68 4.89 -9.54
C ILE A 84 5.36 4.53 -10.23
N ALA A 85 5.20 4.84 -11.53
CA ALA A 85 4.02 4.46 -12.29
C ALA A 85 3.79 2.95 -12.31
N CYS A 86 4.88 2.15 -12.39
CA CYS A 86 4.81 0.69 -12.30
C CYS A 86 4.34 0.18 -10.93
N PHE A 87 4.41 0.99 -9.87
CA PHE A 87 3.81 0.66 -8.57
C PHE A 87 2.36 1.14 -8.47
N VAL A 88 2.11 2.40 -8.85
CA VAL A 88 0.83 3.09 -8.58
C VAL A 88 -0.26 2.67 -9.56
N ARG A 89 0.01 2.60 -10.87
CA ARG A 89 -1.01 2.29 -11.88
C ARG A 89 -1.58 0.87 -11.71
N PRO A 90 -0.76 -0.19 -11.49
CA PRO A 90 -1.28 -1.53 -11.20
C PRO A 90 -2.20 -1.57 -9.97
N THR A 91 -1.81 -0.86 -8.90
CA THR A 91 -2.59 -0.85 -7.65
C THR A 91 -3.94 -0.16 -7.84
N THR A 92 -3.95 1.01 -8.48
CA THR A 92 -5.18 1.78 -8.75
C THR A 92 -6.09 1.11 -9.78
N THR A 93 -5.52 0.48 -10.80
CA THR A 93 -6.28 -0.34 -11.79
C THR A 93 -6.95 -1.54 -11.13
N HIS A 94 -6.23 -2.23 -10.23
CA HIS A 94 -6.81 -3.33 -9.46
C HIS A 94 -7.99 -2.84 -8.60
N LEU A 95 -7.81 -1.75 -7.86
CA LEU A 95 -8.87 -1.17 -7.02
C LEU A 95 -10.10 -0.74 -7.84
N GLU A 96 -9.89 -0.17 -9.03
CA GLU A 96 -10.98 0.14 -9.95
C GLU A 96 -11.74 -1.12 -10.40
N SER A 97 -11.01 -2.21 -10.69
CA SER A 97 -11.60 -3.48 -11.12
C SER A 97 -12.43 -4.19 -10.03
N LEU A 98 -12.17 -3.91 -8.75
CA LEU A 98 -12.97 -4.42 -7.64
C LEU A 98 -14.34 -3.73 -7.52
N GLY A 99 -14.52 -2.58 -8.19
CA GLY A 99 -15.71 -1.75 -8.08
C GLY A 99 -15.73 -0.86 -6.85
N SER A 100 -16.90 -0.30 -6.54
CA SER A 100 -17.09 0.61 -5.40
C SER A 100 -18.30 0.16 -4.56
N PRO A 101 -18.16 0.06 -3.23
CA PRO A 101 -16.95 0.31 -2.44
C PRO A 101 -15.93 -0.85 -2.52
N THR A 102 -14.71 -0.56 -2.09
CA THR A 102 -13.68 -1.54 -1.74
C THR A 102 -13.09 -1.17 -0.38
N TRP A 103 -12.36 -2.09 0.26
CA TRP A 103 -11.74 -1.88 1.58
C TRP A 103 -10.24 -2.21 1.60
N TYR A 104 -9.70 -2.73 0.49
CA TYR A 104 -8.32 -3.19 0.43
C TYR A 104 -7.32 -2.03 0.61
N GLY A 105 -7.63 -0.84 0.08
CA GLY A 105 -6.77 0.34 0.25
C GLY A 105 -6.61 0.72 1.72
N ARG A 106 -7.74 0.83 2.44
CA ARG A 106 -7.75 1.09 3.89
C ARG A 106 -7.08 -0.04 4.68
N PHE A 107 -7.40 -1.29 4.37
CA PHE A 107 -6.77 -2.45 4.99
C PHE A 107 -5.25 -2.43 4.82
N SER A 108 -4.76 -2.27 3.58
CA SER A 108 -3.33 -2.25 3.28
C SER A 108 -2.61 -1.09 3.97
N ALA A 109 -3.27 0.08 4.10
CA ALA A 109 -2.71 1.21 4.83
C ALA A 109 -2.53 0.88 6.33
N GLN A 110 -3.53 0.25 6.96
CA GLN A 110 -3.47 -0.18 8.37
C GLN A 110 -2.31 -1.17 8.60
N VAL A 111 -2.20 -2.21 7.77
CA VAL A 111 -1.11 -3.21 7.88
C VAL A 111 0.25 -2.53 7.72
N ALA A 112 0.40 -1.65 6.73
CA ALA A 112 1.69 -1.04 6.41
C ALA A 112 2.18 -0.05 7.48
N THR A 113 1.30 0.51 8.32
CA THR A 113 1.67 1.52 9.32
C THR A 113 1.71 0.99 10.75
N ASP A 114 1.12 -0.17 11.02
CA ASP A 114 1.13 -0.79 12.35
C ASP A 114 2.40 -1.66 12.52
N PRO A 115 3.30 -1.35 13.47
CA PRO A 115 4.50 -2.15 13.72
C PRO A 115 4.22 -3.63 14.00
N ALA A 116 3.04 -3.97 14.53
CA ALA A 116 2.67 -5.36 14.79
C ALA A 116 2.46 -6.18 13.51
N TRP A 117 2.18 -5.53 12.37
CA TRP A 117 1.86 -6.18 11.10
C TRP A 117 2.79 -5.79 9.95
N ALA A 118 3.63 -4.78 10.15
CA ALA A 118 4.56 -4.28 9.14
C ALA A 118 5.48 -5.39 8.57
N ASP A 119 5.92 -6.32 9.42
CA ASP A 119 6.76 -7.44 9.00
C ASP A 119 6.02 -8.38 8.03
N ILE A 120 4.73 -8.63 8.25
CA ILE A 120 3.89 -9.44 7.34
C ILE A 120 3.76 -8.74 5.98
N ALA A 121 3.52 -7.43 5.96
CA ALA A 121 3.50 -6.68 4.71
C ALA A 121 4.85 -6.71 3.99
N MET A 122 5.96 -6.66 4.73
CA MET A 122 7.30 -6.74 4.17
C MET A 122 7.62 -8.12 3.61
N ASP A 123 7.22 -9.20 4.30
CA ASP A 123 7.35 -10.58 3.81
C ASP A 123 6.59 -10.75 2.49
N GLU A 124 5.31 -10.37 2.45
CA GLU A 124 4.50 -10.45 1.23
C GLU A 124 5.06 -9.59 0.09
N ALA A 125 5.65 -8.44 0.41
CA ALA A 125 6.31 -7.60 -0.59
C ALA A 125 7.57 -8.27 -1.17
N ARG A 126 8.34 -9.01 -0.35
CA ARG A 126 9.53 -9.77 -0.78
C ARG A 126 9.17 -10.94 -1.70
N GLU A 127 8.02 -11.57 -1.46
CA GLU A 127 7.51 -12.68 -2.28
C GLU A 127 6.92 -12.21 -3.63
N ALA A 128 6.84 -10.89 -3.89
CA ALA A 128 6.32 -10.32 -5.14
C ALA A 128 7.48 -9.83 -6.06
N PRO A 129 7.91 -10.61 -7.07
CA PRO A 129 9.10 -10.27 -7.87
C PRO A 129 8.98 -8.95 -8.61
N GLY A 130 7.78 -8.60 -9.08
CA GLY A 130 7.54 -7.32 -9.76
C GLY A 130 7.76 -6.14 -8.82
N LEU A 131 7.29 -6.24 -7.58
CA LEU A 131 7.49 -5.18 -6.58
C LEU A 131 8.96 -4.99 -6.22
N MET A 132 9.73 -6.08 -6.08
CA MET A 132 11.17 -6.00 -5.82
C MET A 132 11.96 -5.38 -6.97
N ARG A 133 11.61 -5.72 -8.23
CA ARG A 133 12.23 -5.06 -9.40
C ARG A 133 11.91 -3.57 -9.45
N ILE A 134 10.68 -3.18 -9.14
CA ILE A 134 10.28 -1.76 -9.06
C ILE A 134 11.06 -1.04 -7.96
N ALA A 135 11.14 -1.60 -6.75
CA ALA A 135 11.87 -1.00 -5.64
C ALA A 135 13.35 -0.76 -5.97
N HIS A 136 14.00 -1.74 -6.63
CA HIS A 136 15.37 -1.60 -7.10
C HIS A 136 15.51 -0.53 -8.20
N GLY A 137 14.56 -0.45 -9.13
CA GLY A 137 14.51 0.60 -10.15
C GLY A 137 14.39 2.01 -9.55
N ILE A 138 13.47 2.18 -8.59
CA ILE A 138 13.33 3.44 -7.82
C ILE A 138 14.65 3.78 -7.13
N GLN A 139 15.26 2.83 -6.40
CA GLN A 139 16.51 3.07 -5.67
C GLN A 139 17.64 3.57 -6.58
N ARG A 140 17.73 3.06 -7.81
CA ARG A 140 18.74 3.50 -8.80
C ARG A 140 18.52 4.92 -9.33
N CYS A 141 17.27 5.40 -9.33
CA CYS A 141 16.92 6.73 -9.80
C CYS A 141 17.05 7.80 -8.70
N LEU A 142 17.10 7.39 -7.44
CA LEU A 142 17.21 8.33 -6.32
C LEU A 142 18.54 9.09 -6.37
N PRO A 143 18.54 10.40 -6.06
CA PRO A 143 19.78 11.15 -5.93
C PRO A 143 20.63 10.62 -4.77
N ASP A 144 21.94 10.88 -4.83
CA ASP A 144 22.84 10.55 -3.73
C ASP A 144 22.58 11.48 -2.54
N LEU A 145 21.82 10.97 -1.57
CA LEU A 145 21.40 11.68 -0.37
C LEU A 145 22.02 11.03 0.87
N PRO A 146 22.31 11.83 1.93
CA PRO A 146 22.63 11.27 3.23
C PRO A 146 21.56 10.26 3.68
N ALA A 147 22.00 9.14 4.27
CA ALA A 147 21.10 8.05 4.65
C ALA A 147 19.89 8.49 5.50
N PRO A 148 20.01 9.40 6.49
CA PRO A 148 18.85 9.89 7.25
C PRO A 148 17.80 10.58 6.36
N VAL A 149 18.23 11.43 5.43
CA VAL A 149 17.34 12.17 4.51
C VAL A 149 16.64 11.21 3.55
N ARG A 150 17.35 10.18 3.08
CA ARG A 150 16.75 9.14 2.24
C ARG A 150 15.67 8.37 2.99
N VAL A 151 15.94 7.93 4.22
CA VAL A 151 14.96 7.20 5.05
C VAL A 151 13.72 8.05 5.35
N GLU A 152 13.92 9.33 5.68
CA GLU A 152 12.85 10.30 5.91
C GLU A 152 11.92 10.40 4.68
N ARG A 153 12.49 10.65 3.50
CA ARG A 153 11.72 10.81 2.25
C ARG A 153 11.04 9.54 1.81
N MET A 154 11.71 8.39 1.91
CA MET A 154 11.09 7.10 1.64
C MET A 154 9.90 6.86 2.56
N THR A 155 10.01 7.24 3.83
CA THR A 155 8.91 7.14 4.81
C THR A 155 7.74 8.05 4.40
N MET A 156 8.00 9.32 4.09
CA MET A 156 6.97 10.26 3.65
C MET A 156 6.27 9.79 2.37
N GLY A 157 7.04 9.38 1.35
CA GLY A 157 6.49 8.89 0.09
C GLY A 157 5.65 7.62 0.27
N ARG A 158 6.12 6.67 1.08
CA ARG A 158 5.36 5.47 1.43
C ARG A 158 4.03 5.80 2.10
N ILE A 159 4.02 6.77 3.03
CA ILE A 159 2.79 7.23 3.70
C ILE A 159 1.83 7.83 2.66
N LEU A 160 2.31 8.69 1.76
CA LEU A 160 1.46 9.26 0.70
C LEU A 160 0.86 8.17 -0.20
N LEU A 161 1.70 7.22 -0.65
CA LEU A 161 1.28 6.12 -1.53
C LEU A 161 0.17 5.26 -0.92
N THR A 162 0.18 5.02 0.39
CA THR A 162 -0.85 4.20 1.04
C THR A 162 -2.06 5.01 1.51
N GLN A 163 -1.85 6.17 2.13
CA GLN A 163 -2.92 6.94 2.76
C GLN A 163 -3.81 7.65 1.74
N VAL A 164 -3.26 8.13 0.62
CA VAL A 164 -4.07 8.77 -0.44
C VAL A 164 -5.04 7.76 -1.07
N ILE A 165 -4.60 6.52 -1.27
CA ILE A 165 -5.45 5.43 -1.76
C ILE A 165 -6.58 5.15 -0.77
N ALA A 166 -6.25 5.00 0.51
CA ALA A 166 -7.23 4.76 1.57
C ALA A 166 -8.24 5.91 1.71
N GLU A 167 -7.78 7.15 1.54
CA GLU A 167 -8.64 8.33 1.60
C GLU A 167 -9.59 8.41 0.39
N HIS A 168 -9.10 8.10 -0.82
CA HIS A 168 -9.95 8.04 -2.00
C HIS A 168 -11.02 6.94 -1.86
N GLU A 169 -10.63 5.76 -1.37
CA GLU A 169 -11.54 4.65 -1.11
C GLU A 169 -12.66 5.04 -0.13
N ARG A 170 -12.30 5.72 0.97
CA ARG A 170 -13.27 6.26 1.95
C ARG A 170 -14.20 7.31 1.34
N ALA A 171 -13.69 8.15 0.45
CA ALA A 171 -14.51 9.14 -0.25
C ALA A 171 -15.52 8.49 -1.21
N LEU A 172 -15.13 7.42 -1.89
CA LEU A 172 -16.01 6.64 -2.75
C LEU A 172 -17.16 5.98 -1.97
N GLU A 173 -16.86 5.38 -0.82
CA GLU A 173 -17.86 4.77 0.07
C GLU A 173 -18.91 5.80 0.57
N ARG A 174 -18.48 7.01 0.93
CA ARG A 174 -19.37 8.05 1.47
C ARG A 174 -20.25 8.72 0.41
N GLY A 175 -19.96 8.55 -0.88
CA GLY A 175 -20.73 9.17 -1.98
C GLY A 175 -20.69 10.72 -2.02
N GLY A 176 -19.71 11.34 -1.36
CA GLY A 176 -19.59 12.80 -1.22
C GLY A 176 -18.75 13.50 -2.29
N ALA A 177 -18.42 14.77 -2.07
CA ALA A 177 -17.49 15.51 -2.91
C ALA A 177 -16.10 14.84 -2.87
N ARG A 178 -15.52 14.62 -4.05
CA ARG A 178 -14.25 13.89 -4.22
C ARG A 178 -13.14 14.86 -4.62
N ILE A 179 -11.96 14.70 -4.02
CA ILE A 179 -10.74 15.41 -4.42
C ILE A 179 -10.32 14.97 -5.83
N TRP A 180 -10.33 13.66 -6.08
CA TRP A 180 -10.01 13.06 -7.38
C TRP A 180 -11.25 12.46 -8.03
N ALA A 181 -11.41 12.66 -9.33
CA ALA A 181 -12.58 12.18 -10.07
C ALA A 181 -12.66 10.64 -10.15
N ASN A 182 -11.52 9.96 -10.25
CA ASN A 182 -11.40 8.51 -10.41
C ASN A 182 -10.01 8.02 -9.96
N TRP A 183 -9.81 6.70 -10.01
CA TRP A 183 -8.55 6.04 -9.64
C TRP A 183 -7.36 6.46 -10.52
N SER A 184 -7.58 6.76 -11.80
CA SER A 184 -6.51 7.29 -12.69
C SER A 184 -6.01 8.65 -12.22
N ALA A 185 -6.89 9.56 -11.82
CA ALA A 185 -6.52 10.88 -11.31
C ALA A 185 -5.75 10.79 -9.98
N VAL A 186 -6.10 9.82 -9.13
CA VAL A 186 -5.31 9.48 -7.93
C VAL A 186 -3.91 9.01 -8.34
N ALA A 187 -3.82 8.11 -9.32
CA ALA A 187 -2.55 7.57 -9.79
C ALA A 187 -1.62 8.67 -10.30
N ASP A 188 -2.13 9.55 -11.18
CA ASP A 188 -1.34 10.63 -11.76
C ASP A 188 -0.84 11.60 -10.69
N SER A 189 -1.69 11.95 -9.71
CA SER A 189 -1.31 12.82 -8.59
C SER A 189 -0.23 12.20 -7.71
N LEU A 190 -0.36 10.91 -7.39
CA LEU A 190 0.62 10.19 -6.58
C LEU A 190 1.96 10.05 -7.29
N ILE A 191 1.96 9.71 -8.58
CA ILE A 191 3.18 9.62 -9.38
C ILE A 191 3.88 10.98 -9.39
N ASP A 192 3.13 12.06 -9.59
CA ASP A 192 3.69 13.40 -9.65
C ASP A 192 4.33 13.81 -8.32
N VAL A 193 3.54 13.84 -7.25
CA VAL A 193 3.98 14.31 -5.93
C VAL A 193 5.10 13.46 -5.36
N VAL A 194 4.99 12.12 -5.44
CA VAL A 194 6.00 11.23 -4.85
C VAL A 194 7.31 11.30 -5.63
N SER A 195 7.26 11.44 -6.96
CA SER A 195 8.47 11.63 -7.76
C SER A 195 9.20 12.92 -7.36
N SER A 196 8.49 14.04 -7.23
CA SER A 196 9.07 15.31 -6.81
C SER A 196 9.63 15.25 -5.39
N LEU A 197 8.90 14.63 -4.46
CA LEU A 197 9.34 14.45 -3.07
C LEU A 197 10.66 13.68 -2.96
N TRP A 198 10.78 12.58 -3.70
CA TRP A 198 11.97 11.73 -3.65
C TRP A 198 13.17 12.31 -4.40
N MET A 199 12.92 13.12 -5.44
CA MET A 199 13.96 13.81 -6.20
C MET A 199 14.35 15.19 -5.64
N ALA A 200 13.64 15.70 -4.63
CA ALA A 200 13.91 17.02 -4.06
C ALA A 200 15.38 17.16 -3.66
N GLU A 201 15.98 18.34 -3.81
CA GLU A 201 17.35 18.55 -3.32
C GLU A 201 17.39 18.45 -1.79
N ALA A 202 18.44 17.88 -1.20
CA ALA A 202 18.62 17.93 0.24
C ALA A 202 18.78 19.39 0.65
N VAL A 203 18.03 19.86 1.64
CA VAL A 203 18.30 21.17 2.24
C VAL A 203 19.64 21.04 2.96
N THR A 204 20.73 21.41 2.28
CA THR A 204 22.01 21.63 2.92
C THR A 204 21.83 22.82 3.85
N SER A 205 21.65 22.58 5.14
CA SER A 205 21.69 23.68 6.11
C SER A 205 23.05 24.39 5.99
N PRO A 206 23.11 25.69 5.70
CA PRO A 206 24.31 26.46 5.98
C PRO A 206 24.35 26.69 7.50
N ARG A 207 25.08 25.83 8.22
CA ARG A 207 25.47 26.02 9.63
C ARG A 207 26.99 25.76 9.69
N ALA A 208 27.90 26.71 9.87
CA ALA A 208 27.80 28.14 10.10
C ALA A 208 29.02 28.81 9.44
N ALA A 209 28.80 29.73 8.50
CA ALA A 209 29.78 30.75 8.19
C ALA A 209 29.65 31.82 9.29
N GLY A 210 30.48 31.72 10.33
CA GLY A 210 30.47 32.70 11.40
C GLY A 210 30.98 32.17 12.73
N GLN A 211 32.22 31.69 12.77
CA GLN A 211 33.02 31.70 13.98
C GLN A 211 34.51 31.61 13.65
N SER A 212 35.11 32.79 13.44
CA SER A 212 36.46 33.18 13.87
C SER A 212 36.65 34.67 13.54
N PRO A 213 37.41 35.49 14.28
CA PRO A 213 38.16 35.22 15.52
C PRO A 213 37.90 36.24 16.64
N SER A 214 38.26 35.89 17.87
CA SER A 214 38.87 36.79 18.87
C SER A 214 39.71 35.95 19.82
#